data_AF-A0A2D0LBF0-F1
#
_entry.id   AF-A0A2D0LBF0-F1
#
_cell.length_a   1.000
_cell.length_b   1.000
_cell.length_c   1.000
_cell.angle_alpha   90.00
_cell.angle_beta   90.00
_cell.angle_gamma   90.00
#
_symmetry.space_group_name_H-M   'P 1'
#
loop_
_entity.id
_entity.type
_entity.pdbx_description
1 polymer ?
#
loop_
_entity_poly.entity_id
_entity_poly.type
_entity_poly.pdbx_seq_one_letter_code
_entity_poly.pdbx_strand_id
1 'polypeptide(L)'
;MIPLSMIKDHCRLDSSQDDALLEQYENAAIHYALNYTDRKTLHIPQGVSPEPATEKTAPPEAIDDNALVLNEAVIQALLLLIGHWYENRTAVVVGQSAATLPFAVKALLQPYKRYRL
;
A
#
# COMPACT_ATOMS: atom_id res chain seq x y z
N MET A 1 -5.42 -7.05 -0.38
CA MET A 1 -4.83 -6.31 -1.50
C MET A 1 -5.82 -5.23 -1.89
N ILE A 2 -5.33 -4.04 -2.18
CA ILE A 2 -6.13 -2.91 -2.63
C ILE A 2 -6.66 -3.29 -4.03
N PRO A 3 -7.96 -3.17 -4.31
CA PRO A 3 -8.49 -3.49 -5.62
C PRO A 3 -7.78 -2.69 -6.71
N LEU A 4 -7.40 -3.36 -7.82
CA LEU A 4 -6.73 -2.69 -8.94
C LEU A 4 -7.56 -1.52 -9.50
N SER A 5 -8.89 -1.63 -9.49
CA SER A 5 -9.78 -0.53 -9.85
C SER A 5 -9.54 0.72 -9.00
N MET A 6 -9.39 0.57 -7.68
CA MET A 6 -9.10 1.69 -6.77
C MET A 6 -7.73 2.32 -7.05
N ILE A 7 -6.72 1.51 -7.37
CA ILE A 7 -5.38 2.01 -7.74
C ILE A 7 -5.43 2.76 -9.08
N LYS A 8 -6.13 2.20 -10.07
CA LYS A 8 -6.34 2.83 -11.38
C LYS A 8 -7.09 4.14 -11.26
N ASP A 9 -8.17 4.18 -10.49
CA ASP A 9 -8.94 5.40 -10.24
C ASP A 9 -8.07 6.47 -9.59
N HIS A 10 -7.22 6.09 -8.63
CA HIS A 10 -6.26 7.00 -7.99
C HIS A 10 -5.25 7.57 -8.99
N CYS A 11 -4.68 6.72 -9.85
CA CYS A 11 -3.72 7.10 -10.88
C CYS A 11 -4.36 7.68 -12.15
N ARG A 12 -5.70 7.79 -12.21
CA ARG A 12 -6.49 8.24 -13.38
C ARG A 12 -6.20 7.42 -14.64
N LEU A 13 -6.24 6.10 -14.51
CA LEU A 13 -5.97 5.15 -15.59
C LEU A 13 -7.25 4.44 -16.05
N ASP A 14 -7.54 4.52 -17.34
CA ASP A 14 -8.71 3.85 -17.94
C ASP A 14 -8.35 2.52 -18.63
N SER A 15 -7.05 2.23 -18.79
CA SER A 15 -6.55 1.07 -19.53
C SER A 15 -5.99 -0.02 -18.60
N SER A 16 -5.87 -1.25 -19.13
CA SER A 16 -5.26 -2.38 -18.42
C SER A 16 -3.78 -2.59 -18.70
N GLN A 17 -3.12 -1.69 -19.45
CA GLN A 17 -1.74 -1.91 -19.89
C GLN A 17 -0.74 -1.88 -18.72
N ASP A 18 -1.02 -1.10 -17.69
CA ASP A 18 -0.13 -0.91 -16.54
C ASP A 18 -0.48 -1.82 -15.36
N ASP A 19 -1.42 -2.77 -15.50
CA ASP A 19 -1.93 -3.58 -14.38
C ASP A 19 -0.81 -4.32 -13.64
N ALA A 20 0.07 -4.98 -14.39
CA ALA A 20 1.23 -5.68 -13.84
C ALA A 20 2.22 -4.74 -13.13
N LEU A 21 2.33 -3.49 -13.58
CA LEU A 21 3.18 -2.48 -12.94
C LEU A 21 2.53 -1.96 -11.65
N LEU A 22 1.22 -1.73 -11.66
CA LEU A 22 0.45 -1.30 -10.49
C LEU A 22 0.48 -2.35 -9.38
N GLU A 23 0.38 -3.64 -9.72
CA GLU A 23 0.54 -4.74 -8.75
C GLU A 23 1.95 -4.74 -8.11
N GLN A 24 2.99 -4.48 -8.91
CA GLN A 24 4.35 -4.36 -8.38
C GLN A 24 4.49 -3.18 -7.42
N TYR A 25 3.92 -2.02 -7.77
CA TYR A 25 3.92 -0.87 -6.87
C TYR A 25 3.08 -1.08 -5.62
N GLU A 26 1.96 -1.79 -5.70
CA GLU A 26 1.17 -2.17 -4.52
C GLU A 26 2.04 -3.00 -3.57
N ASN A 27 2.70 -4.05 -4.07
CA ASN A 27 3.57 -4.89 -3.27
C ASN A 27 4.72 -4.10 -2.64
N ALA A 28 5.39 -3.25 -3.42
CA ALA A 28 6.45 -2.38 -2.91
C ALA A 28 5.93 -1.40 -1.84
N ALA A 29 4.71 -0.88 -2.00
CA ALA A 29 4.12 0.06 -1.07
C ALA A 29 3.77 -0.62 0.25
N ILE A 30 3.21 -1.84 0.18
CA ILE A 30 2.95 -2.68 1.36
C ILE A 30 4.25 -2.93 2.12
N HIS A 31 5.32 -3.35 1.43
CA HIS A 31 6.62 -3.57 2.06
C HIS A 31 7.18 -2.29 2.70
N TYR A 32 7.01 -1.13 2.06
CA TYR A 32 7.39 0.15 2.63
C TYR A 32 6.64 0.43 3.94
N ALA A 33 5.31 0.26 3.95
CA ALA A 33 4.49 0.52 5.13
C ALA A 33 4.80 -0.45 6.29
N LEU A 34 5.00 -1.72 5.98
CA LEU A 34 5.42 -2.73 6.96
C LEU A 34 6.75 -2.35 7.61
N ASN A 35 7.76 -2.03 6.79
CA ASN A 35 9.08 -1.66 7.27
C ASN A 35 9.06 -0.33 8.05
N TYR A 36 8.33 0.67 7.57
CA TYR A 36 8.19 1.96 8.25
C TYR A 36 7.59 1.82 9.64
N THR A 37 6.64 0.89 9.80
CA THR A 37 5.89 0.70 11.03
C THR A 37 6.46 -0.38 11.96
N ASP A 38 7.58 -1.02 11.58
CA ASP A 38 8.22 -2.17 12.27
C ASP A 38 7.26 -3.37 12.45
N ARG A 39 6.53 -3.70 11.38
CA ARG A 39 5.60 -4.85 11.32
C ARG A 39 5.98 -5.83 10.22
N LYS A 40 5.59 -7.10 10.37
CA LYS A 40 5.93 -8.19 9.43
C LYS A 40 4.76 -8.64 8.56
N THR A 41 3.55 -8.47 9.04
CA THR A 41 2.34 -9.03 8.45
C THR A 41 1.31 -7.92 8.24
N LEU A 42 0.47 -8.08 7.20
CA LEU A 42 -0.65 -7.19 6.91
C LEU A 42 -1.95 -7.94 7.22
N HIS A 43 -2.81 -7.35 8.04
CA HIS A 43 -4.13 -7.88 8.33
C HIS A 43 -5.18 -7.17 7.47
N ILE A 44 -5.91 -7.94 6.68
CA ILE A 44 -7.00 -7.44 5.83
C ILE A 44 -8.32 -7.73 6.56
N PRO A 45 -9.06 -6.71 7.02
CA PRO A 45 -10.36 -6.95 7.61
C PRO A 45 -11.32 -7.54 6.57
N GLN A 46 -12.04 -8.60 6.95
CA GLN A 46 -13.07 -9.24 6.12
C GLN A 46 -14.12 -8.18 5.74
N GLY A 47 -14.15 -7.77 4.47
CA GLY A 47 -15.05 -6.72 3.97
C GLY A 47 -14.47 -5.80 2.88
N VAL A 48 -13.16 -5.88 2.60
CA VAL A 48 -12.48 -5.01 1.59
C VAL A 48 -12.16 -5.77 0.29
N SER A 49 -12.52 -7.04 0.15
CA SER A 49 -12.29 -7.84 -1.06
C SER A 49 -13.61 -8.04 -1.83
N PRO A 50 -13.74 -7.54 -3.08
CA PRO A 50 -14.94 -7.74 -3.90
C PRO A 50 -14.94 -9.05 -4.71
N GLU A 51 -13.92 -9.91 -4.62
CA GLU A 51 -13.95 -11.20 -5.34
C GLU A 51 -14.58 -12.32 -4.51
N PRO A 52 -15.44 -13.16 -5.13
CA PRO A 52 -16.12 -14.24 -4.44
C PRO A 52 -15.10 -15.24 -3.93
N ALA A 53 -15.30 -15.64 -2.68
CA ALA A 53 -14.56 -16.67 -1.97
C ALA A 53 -14.39 -17.92 -2.84
N THR A 54 -13.24 -18.05 -3.50
CA THR A 54 -12.72 -19.38 -3.83
C THR A 54 -12.07 -19.90 -2.55
N GLU A 55 -12.74 -20.87 -1.96
CA GLU A 55 -12.35 -21.61 -0.78
C GLU A 55 -10.88 -22.03 -0.87
N LYS A 56 -10.02 -21.30 -0.18
CA LYS A 56 -8.82 -21.87 0.40
C LYS A 56 -8.97 -21.73 1.90
N THR A 57 -9.46 -22.81 2.51
CA THR A 57 -9.56 -23.03 3.95
C THR A 57 -8.16 -22.94 4.55
N ALA A 58 -7.68 -21.73 4.79
CA ALA A 58 -6.61 -21.51 5.73
C ALA A 58 -7.22 -21.68 7.14
N PRO A 59 -6.54 -22.38 8.06
CA PRO A 59 -6.94 -22.43 9.48
C PRO A 59 -7.21 -21.01 9.99
N PRO A 60 -8.00 -20.81 11.07
CA PRO A 60 -8.11 -19.49 11.70
C PRO A 60 -6.70 -19.06 12.10
N GLU A 61 -6.04 -18.31 11.21
CA GLU A 61 -4.70 -17.81 11.44
C GLU A 61 -4.84 -16.94 12.67
N ALA A 62 -4.18 -17.35 13.76
CA ALA A 62 -4.10 -16.57 14.97
C ALA A 62 -3.83 -15.14 14.53
N ILE A 63 -4.77 -14.23 14.79
CA ILE A 63 -4.64 -12.82 14.44
C ILE A 63 -3.31 -12.42 15.04
N ASP A 64 -2.31 -12.19 14.18
CA ASP A 64 -1.03 -11.74 14.65
C ASP A 64 -1.30 -10.38 15.27
N ASP A 65 -1.24 -10.29 16.60
CA ASP A 65 -1.43 -9.05 17.37
C ASP A 65 -0.46 -7.95 16.88
N ASN A 66 0.56 -8.31 16.09
CA ASN A 66 1.52 -7.42 15.46
C ASN A 66 1.22 -7.07 13.98
N ALA A 67 0.10 -7.49 13.41
CA ALA A 67 -0.21 -7.19 12.02
C ALA A 67 -0.54 -5.69 11.81
N LEU A 68 -0.18 -5.16 10.65
CA LEU A 68 -0.61 -3.84 10.20
C LEU A 68 -2.03 -3.99 9.67
N VAL A 69 -3.00 -3.37 10.33
CA VAL A 69 -4.39 -3.42 9.84
C VAL A 69 -4.53 -2.51 8.63
N LEU A 70 -5.00 -3.07 7.51
CA LEU A 70 -5.28 -2.34 6.27
C LEU A 70 -6.60 -1.55 6.41
N ASN A 71 -6.56 -0.46 7.18
CA ASN A 71 -7.67 0.49 7.31
C ASN A 71 -7.56 1.63 6.30
N GLU A 72 -8.53 2.54 6.29
CA GLU A 72 -8.60 3.66 5.35
C GLU A 72 -7.32 4.52 5.34
N ALA A 73 -6.74 4.80 6.51
CA ALA A 73 -5.51 5.61 6.59
C ALA A 73 -4.31 4.90 5.96
N VAL A 74 -4.16 3.60 6.20
CA VAL A 74 -3.10 2.79 5.59
C VAL A 74 -3.33 2.66 4.08
N ILE A 75 -4.57 2.42 3.64
CA ILE A 75 -4.93 2.38 2.21
C ILE A 75 -4.55 3.69 1.52
N GLN A 76 -4.92 4.84 2.09
CA GLN A 76 -4.59 6.15 1.52
C GLN A 76 -3.07 6.39 1.49
N ALA A 77 -2.32 5.96 2.51
CA ALA A 77 -0.86 6.07 2.50
C ALA A 77 -0.23 5.22 1.37
N LEU A 78 -0.76 4.02 1.13
CA LEU A 78 -0.31 3.15 0.05
C LEU A 78 -0.65 3.74 -1.33
N LEU A 79 -1.86 4.26 -1.52
CA LEU A 79 -2.28 4.90 -2.77
C LEU A 79 -1.39 6.09 -3.13
N LEU A 80 -1.12 6.98 -2.17
CA LEU A 80 -0.22 8.13 -2.36
C LEU A 80 1.19 7.70 -2.75
N LEU A 81 1.68 6.59 -2.20
CA LEU A 81 3.00 6.06 -2.50
C LEU A 81 3.04 5.45 -3.91
N ILE A 82 2.00 4.70 -4.29
CA ILE A 82 1.84 4.13 -5.63
C ILE A 82 1.75 5.23 -6.69
N GLY A 83 0.88 6.23 -6.48
CA GLY A 83 0.74 7.37 -7.40
C GLY A 83 2.05 8.13 -7.56
N HIS A 84 2.77 8.37 -6.47
CA HIS A 84 4.08 9.00 -6.51
C HIS A 84 5.09 8.22 -7.36
N TRP A 85 5.21 6.90 -7.18
CA TRP A 85 6.14 6.08 -7.97
C TRP A 85 5.71 5.91 -9.43
N TYR A 86 4.40 5.86 -9.68
CA TYR A 86 3.86 5.77 -11.02
C TYR A 86 4.17 7.03 -11.85
N GLU A 87 4.01 8.22 -11.25
CA GLU A 87 4.37 9.49 -11.87
C GLU A 87 5.89 9.70 -11.99
N ASN A 88 6.67 9.20 -11.01
CA ASN A 88 8.11 9.43 -10.91
C ASN A 88 8.89 8.12 -11.09
N ARG A 89 9.00 7.66 -12.34
CA ARG A 89 9.68 6.39 -12.70
C ARG A 89 11.21 6.44 -12.65
N THR A 90 11.81 7.54 -12.19
CA THR A 90 13.26 7.70 -12.11
C THR A 90 13.66 8.21 -10.73
N ALA A 91 14.81 7.76 -10.22
CA ALA A 91 15.31 8.16 -8.92
C ALA A 91 15.79 9.62 -8.87
N VAL A 92 16.05 10.24 -10.03
CA VAL A 92 16.56 11.61 -10.16
C VAL A 92 15.79 12.33 -11.25
N VAL A 93 14.99 13.32 -10.85
CA VAL A 93 14.34 14.24 -11.78
C VAL A 93 15.26 15.45 -11.93
N VAL A 94 15.95 15.58 -13.06
CA VAL A 94 16.86 16.70 -13.32
C VAL A 94 16.03 17.96 -13.60
N GLY A 95 16.31 19.06 -12.89
CA GLY A 95 15.64 20.35 -13.09
C GLY A 95 14.38 20.59 -12.26
N GLN A 96 13.98 19.62 -11.42
CA GLN A 96 13.02 19.82 -10.34
C GLN A 96 13.66 19.43 -9.00
N SER A 97 13.24 20.06 -7.90
CA SER A 97 13.58 19.60 -6.55
C SER A 97 13.22 18.12 -6.45
N ALA A 98 14.16 17.25 -6.08
CA ALA A 98 13.91 15.82 -5.94
C ALA A 98 12.57 15.60 -5.20
N ALA A 99 11.63 14.92 -5.86
CA ALA A 99 10.30 14.70 -5.31
C ALA A 99 10.45 13.86 -4.04
N THR A 100 10.48 14.54 -2.90
CA THR A 100 10.65 13.89 -1.61
C THR A 100 9.37 13.10 -1.35
N LEU A 101 9.52 11.90 -0.76
CA LEU A 101 8.39 11.08 -0.34
C LEU A 101 7.29 11.95 0.29
N PRO A 102 6.02 11.82 -0.15
CA PRO A 102 4.97 12.71 0.31
C PRO A 102 4.89 12.70 1.84
N PHE A 103 4.97 13.87 2.46
CA PHE A 103 4.86 14.03 3.92
C PHE A 103 3.61 13.32 4.46
N ALA A 104 2.51 13.37 3.69
CA ALA A 104 1.26 12.70 3.98
C ALA A 104 1.42 11.18 4.21
N VAL A 105 2.27 10.48 3.45
CA VAL A 105 2.49 9.03 3.63
C VAL A 105 3.05 8.75 5.03
N LYS A 106 4.10 9.48 5.42
CA LYS A 106 4.70 9.31 6.76
C LYS A 106 3.75 9.74 7.86
N ALA A 107 3.01 10.83 7.67
CA ALA A 107 2.04 11.33 8.64
C ALA A 107 0.91 10.32 8.89
N LEU A 108 0.39 9.67 7.83
CA LEU A 108 -0.64 8.64 7.93
C LEU A 108 -0.11 7.36 8.59
N LEU A 109 1.14 6.97 8.31
CA LEU A 109 1.74 5.76 8.88
C LEU A 109 2.30 5.96 10.30
N GLN A 110 2.56 7.20 10.71
CA GLN A 110 3.17 7.54 11.99
C GLN A 110 2.47 6.93 13.21
N PRO A 111 1.12 6.97 13.34
CA PRO A 111 0.43 6.43 14.51
C PRO A 111 0.59 4.91 14.66
N TYR A 112 0.90 4.23 13.55
CA TYR A 112 1.12 2.80 13.55
C TYR A 112 2.57 2.46 13.91
N LYS A 113 3.51 3.39 13.81
CA LYS A 113 4.93 3.10 14.04
C LYS A 113 5.20 2.70 15.49
N ARG A 114 5.88 1.56 15.66
CA ARG A 114 6.34 1.11 16.97
C ARG A 114 7.66 1.78 17.32
N TYR A 115 7.74 2.31 18.54
CA TYR A 115 8.97 2.82 19.12
C TYR A 115 9.46 1.79 20.13
N ARG A 116 10.60 1.17 19.85
CA ARG A 116 11.31 0.37 20.83
C ARG A 116 12.13 1.32 21.70
N LEU A 117 11.90 1.27 23.02
CA LEU A 117 12.70 1.96 24.02
C LEU A 117 14.01 1.20 24.27
#